data_AF-A0A836W7B6-F1
#
_entry.id   AF-A0A836W7B6-F1
#
_cell.length_a   1.000
_cell.length_b   1.000
_cell.length_c   1.000
_cell.angle_alpha   90.00
_cell.angle_beta   90.00
_cell.angle_gamma   90.00
#
_symmetry.space_group_name_H-M   'P 1'
#
loop_
_entity.id
_entity.type
_entity.pdbx_description
1 polymer ?
#
loop_
_entity_poly.entity_id
_entity_poly.type
_entity_poly.pdbx_seq_one_letter_code
_entity_poly.pdbx_strand_id
1 'polypeptide(L)' 'GDHVTVLSPGVGAQGAEPGAAICAGADYEIVGRLITSSNNPRAAALAVKDAQQQRIQACKRGA' A
#
# COMPACT_ATOMS: atom_id res chain seq x y z
N GLY A 1 0.93 17.97 -18.63
CA GLY A 1 -0.05 17.31 -17.75
C GLY A 1 -0.13 15.87 -18.17
N ASP A 2 0.99 15.16 -18.05
CA ASP A 2 1.27 14.00 -18.89
C ASP A 2 1.34 12.69 -18.08
N HIS A 3 1.03 12.76 -16.78
CA HIS A 3 1.01 11.63 -15.87
C HIS A 3 -0.43 11.36 -15.40
N VAL A 4 -0.89 10.13 -15.60
CA VAL A 4 -2.19 9.66 -15.08
C VAL A 4 -1.95 9.07 -13.70
N THR A 5 -2.54 9.65 -12.66
CA THR A 5 -2.47 9.09 -11.31
C THR A 5 -3.21 7.76 -11.23
N VAL A 6 -2.51 6.72 -10.81
CA VAL A 6 -3.06 5.37 -10.60
C VAL A 6 -3.27 5.12 -9.11
N LEU A 7 -4.53 4.94 -8.74
CA LEU A 7 -4.97 4.59 -7.38
C LEU A 7 -5.42 3.13 -7.34
N SER A 8 -4.82 2.32 -6.47
CA SER A 8 -5.06 0.88 -6.42
C SER A 8 -5.74 0.43 -5.12
N PRO A 9 -7.04 0.07 -5.13
CA PRO A 9 -7.70 -0.52 -3.98
C PRO A 9 -7.39 -2.01 -3.84
N GLY A 10 -7.81 -2.61 -2.72
CA GLY A 10 -7.69 -4.06 -2.50
C GLY A 10 -6.64 -4.49 -1.46
N VAL A 11 -5.87 -3.53 -0.93
CA VAL A 11 -4.81 -3.83 0.03
C VAL A 11 -5.37 -4.31 1.37
N GLY A 12 -4.79 -5.39 1.89
CA GLY A 12 -5.16 -6.05 3.14
C GLY A 12 -6.39 -6.92 2.98
N ALA A 13 -7.57 -6.35 3.23
CA ALA A 13 -8.81 -7.11 3.40
C ALA A 13 -9.29 -7.87 2.14
N GLN A 14 -8.73 -7.58 0.96
CA GLN A 14 -9.04 -8.29 -0.30
C GLN A 14 -7.85 -9.14 -0.80
N GLY A 15 -6.80 -9.28 0.01
CA GLY A 15 -5.67 -10.18 -0.24
C GLY A 15 -4.43 -9.53 -0.87
N ALA A 16 -4.49 -8.27 -1.32
CA ALA A 16 -3.29 -7.61 -1.81
C ALA A 16 -2.39 -7.19 -0.63
N GLU A 17 -1.12 -7.53 -0.71
CA GLU A 17 -0.14 -7.15 0.31
C GLU A 17 0.25 -5.67 0.21
N PRO A 18 0.51 -4.97 1.33
CA PRO A 18 0.96 -3.58 1.32
C PRO A 18 2.24 -3.37 0.48
N GLY A 19 2.20 -2.40 -0.43
CA GLY A 19 3.27 -2.03 -1.34
C GLY A 19 3.32 -2.81 -2.65
N ALA A 20 2.47 -3.84 -2.82
CA ALA A 20 2.45 -4.65 -4.03
C ALA A 20 2.04 -3.83 -5.27
N ALA A 21 1.00 -3.00 -5.15
CA ALA A 21 0.52 -2.21 -6.28
C ALA A 21 1.51 -1.10 -6.64
N ILE A 22 2.17 -0.51 -5.63
CA ILE A 22 3.20 0.52 -5.85
C ILE A 22 4.39 -0.07 -6.60
N CYS A 23 4.87 -1.26 -6.21
CA CYS A 23 5.93 -1.94 -6.95
C CYS A 23 5.51 -2.33 -8.37
N ALA A 24 4.22 -2.50 -8.64
CA ALA A 24 3.66 -2.74 -9.98
C ALA A 24 3.42 -1.47 -10.80
N GLY A 25 3.70 -0.28 -10.25
CA GLY A 25 3.62 1.01 -10.95
C GLY A 25 2.47 1.93 -10.51
N ALA A 26 1.71 1.58 -9.47
CA ALA A 26 0.71 2.50 -8.92
C ALA A 26 1.37 3.66 -8.15
N ASP A 27 0.75 4.84 -8.21
CA ASP A 27 1.18 5.98 -7.39
C ASP A 27 0.78 5.81 -5.92
N TYR A 28 -0.43 5.27 -5.70
CA TYR A 28 -1.00 5.10 -4.37
C TYR A 28 -1.79 3.81 -4.22
N GLU A 29 -1.84 3.32 -2.99
CA GLU A 29 -2.70 2.23 -2.55
C GLU A 29 -3.86 2.77 -1.69
N ILE A 30 -5.07 2.28 -1.94
CA ILE A 30 -6.25 2.58 -1.13
C ILE A 30 -6.46 1.45 -0.12
N VAL A 31 -6.35 1.79 1.16
CA VAL A 31 -6.48 0.84 2.27
C VAL A 31 -7.68 1.21 3.15
N GLY A 32 -8.71 0.35 3.14
CA GLY A 32 -9.96 0.56 3.88
C GLY A 32 -10.03 -0.23 5.18
N ARG A 33 -10.80 -1.33 5.17
CA ARG A 33 -11.12 -2.17 6.35
C ARG A 33 -9.91 -2.59 7.19
N LEU A 34 -8.75 -2.80 6.56
CA LEU A 34 -7.53 -3.13 7.31
C LEU A 34 -7.16 -2.06 8.35
N ILE A 35 -7.45 -0.78 8.07
CA ILE A 35 -7.21 0.34 8.97
C ILE A 35 -8.49 0.67 9.75
N THR A 36 -9.61 0.89 9.05
CA THR A 36 -10.82 1.45 9.67
C THR A 36 -11.59 0.49 10.57
N SER A 37 -11.39 -0.82 10.39
CA SER A 37 -11.99 -1.85 11.26
C SER A 37 -11.02 -2.34 12.36
N SER A 38 -9.84 -1.74 12.48
CA SER A 38 -8.88 -2.07 13.53
C SER A 38 -9.29 -1.44 14.86
N ASN A 39 -9.05 -2.17 15.97
CA ASN A 39 -9.19 -1.63 17.33
C ASN A 39 -8.24 -0.44 17.60
N ASN A 40 -7.19 -0.30 16.81
CA ASN A 40 -6.30 0.87 16.84
C ASN A 40 -5.94 1.30 15.40
N PRO A 41 -6.75 2.18 14.79
CA PRO A 41 -6.56 2.59 13.40
C PRO A 41 -5.20 3.26 13.14
N ARG A 42 -4.68 4.04 14.10
CA ARG A 42 -3.36 4.68 13.98
C ARG A 42 -2.24 3.63 13.88
N ALA A 43 -2.26 2.64 14.78
CA ALA A 43 -1.27 1.58 14.76
C ALA A 43 -1.35 0.75 13.46
N ALA A 44 -2.56 0.44 12.99
CA ALA A 44 -2.77 -0.27 11.72
C ALA A 44 -2.24 0.51 10.52
N ALA A 45 -2.52 1.82 10.45
CA ALA A 45 -2.00 2.69 9.38
C ALA A 45 -0.47 2.76 9.37
N LEU A 46 0.16 2.85 10.55
CA LEU A 46 1.62 2.83 10.67
C LEU A 46 2.21 1.50 10.20
N ALA A 47 1.61 0.37 10.61
CA ALA A 47 2.05 -0.95 10.17
C ALA A 47 1.94 -1.13 8.64
N VAL A 48 0.84 -0.67 8.03
CA VAL A 48 0.67 -0.66 6.57
C VAL A 48 1.76 0.16 5.89
N LYS A 49 2.03 1.38 6.38
CA LYS A 49 3.07 2.26 5.86
C LYS A 49 4.46 1.64 6.00
N ASP A 50 4.78 1.02 7.13
CA ASP A 50 6.07 0.36 7.35
C ASP A 50 6.25 -0.84 6.41
N ALA A 51 5.20 -1.65 6.21
CA ALA A 51 5.20 -2.77 5.26
C ALA A 51 5.35 -2.30 3.80
N GLN A 52 4.64 -1.25 3.40
CA GLN A 52 4.82 -0.59 2.10
C GLN A 52 6.27 -0.14 1.90
N GLN A 53 6.85 0.56 2.87
CA GLN A 53 8.23 1.04 2.80
C GLN A 53 9.22 -0.12 2.62
N GLN A 54 9.11 -1.17 3.44
CA GLN A 54 9.98 -2.34 3.33
C GLN A 54 9.90 -2.98 1.93
N ARG A 55 8.69 -3.17 1.40
CA ARG A 55 8.50 -3.76 0.07
C ARG A 55 9.01 -2.87 -1.05
N ILE A 56 8.74 -1.57 -0.99
CA ILE A 56 9.20 -0.60 -1.98
C ILE A 56 10.74 -0.58 -2.04
N GLN A 57 11.41 -0.64 -0.89
CA GLN A 57 12.88 -0.71 -0.86
C GLN A 57 13.41 -2.00 -1.48
N ALA A 58 12.70 -3.13 -1.32
CA ALA A 58 13.09 -4.38 -1.95
C ALA A 58 12.91 -4.34 -3.48
N CYS A 59 11.77 -3.84 -3.99
CA CYS A 59 11.51 -3.84 -5.43
C CYS A 59 12.32 -2.78 -6.19
N LYS A 60 12.62 -1.63 -5.58
CA LYS A 60 13.51 -0.61 -6.18
C LYS A 60 14.97 -1.06 -6.31
N ARG A 61 15.42 -2.02 -5.49
CA ARG A 61 16.78 -2.58 -5.57
C ARG A 61 16.94 -3.62 -6.67
N GLY A 62 15.84 -4.17 -7.18
CA GLY A 62 15.83 -5.14 -8.28
C GLY A 62 15.37 -4.57 -9.62
N ALA A 63 15.11 -3.26 -9.70
CA ALA A 63 14.69 -2.54 -10.90
C ALA A 63 15.86 -1.84 -11.58
#